data_AF-A0A135VY46-F1
#
_entry.id   AF-A0A135VY46-F1
#
_cell.length_a   1.000
_cell.length_b   1.000
_cell.length_c   1.000
_cell.angle_alpha   90.00
_cell.angle_beta   90.00
_cell.angle_gamma   90.00
#
_symmetry.space_group_name_H-M   'P 1'
#
loop_
_entity.id
_entity.type
_entity.pdbx_description
1 polymer ?
#
loop_
_entity_poly.entity_id
_entity_poly.type
_entity_poly.pdbx_seq_one_letter_code
_entity_poly.pdbx_strand_id
1 'polypeptide(L)'
;MARVTKRTGSEVEFDRSKLEISLRRAGTSESMAREVGSKIEQVVSEVDPGRGLTTKDLRSGVVSELKSMDASAAERYQNTHRLTAKASDKVESHVCQLHPGTMRSLELSPGASLRLEHAGKSQTVEVEESSSAGQREIHLHNEALRALETPPNTRLAVRK
;
A
#
# COMPACT_ATOMS: atom_id res chain seq x y z
N MET A 1 -5.68 -13.64 22.83
CA MET A 1 -5.54 -13.17 21.44
C MET A 1 -4.58 -12.00 21.44
N ALA A 2 -3.60 -12.00 20.54
CA ALA A 2 -2.57 -10.96 20.48
C ALA A 2 -3.13 -9.67 19.86
N ARG A 3 -2.62 -8.52 20.33
CA ARG A 3 -3.07 -7.19 19.92
C ARG A 3 -2.00 -6.46 19.11
N VAL A 4 -2.46 -5.69 18.13
CA VAL A 4 -1.64 -4.84 17.27
C VAL A 4 -2.03 -3.38 17.46
N THR A 5 -1.05 -2.55 17.77
CA THR A 5 -1.23 -1.10 17.92
C THR A 5 -1.14 -0.42 16.56
N LYS A 6 -2.24 0.21 16.15
CA LYS A 6 -2.32 1.01 14.93
C LYS A 6 -1.52 2.30 15.05
N ARG A 7 -1.26 2.94 13.92
CA ARG A 7 -0.63 4.28 13.85
C ARG A 7 -1.40 5.36 14.61
N THR A 8 -2.70 5.17 14.77
CA THR A 8 -3.60 6.06 15.53
C THR A 8 -3.50 5.82 17.04
N GLY A 9 -2.68 4.89 17.51
CA GLY A 9 -2.60 4.47 18.91
C GLY A 9 -3.70 3.48 19.33
N SER A 10 -4.68 3.20 18.47
CA SER A 10 -5.73 2.24 18.80
C SER A 10 -5.25 0.79 18.67
N GLU A 11 -5.64 -0.03 19.63
CA GLU A 11 -5.37 -1.47 19.61
C GLU A 11 -6.47 -2.21 18.86
N VAL A 12 -6.06 -3.22 18.09
CA VAL A 12 -6.98 -4.17 17.45
C VAL A 12 -6.44 -5.59 17.60
N GLU A 13 -7.31 -6.58 17.56
CA GLU A 13 -6.90 -7.97 17.51
C GLU A 13 -6.15 -8.26 16.20
N PHE A 14 -5.08 -9.05 16.31
CA PHE A 14 -4.38 -9.56 15.14
C PHE A 14 -5.30 -10.48 14.35
N ASP A 15 -5.39 -10.23 13.05
CA ASP A 15 -6.21 -10.99 12.12
C ASP A 15 -5.32 -11.43 10.95
N ARG A 16 -4.93 -12.70 10.97
CA ARG A 16 -4.07 -13.31 9.96
C ARG A 16 -4.65 -13.17 8.55
N SER A 17 -5.97 -13.27 8.40
CA SER A 17 -6.63 -13.18 7.10
C SER A 17 -6.39 -11.82 6.43
N LYS A 18 -6.33 -10.73 7.21
CA LYS A 18 -6.01 -9.39 6.70
C LYS A 18 -4.58 -9.31 6.17
N LEU A 19 -3.64 -9.98 6.84
CA LEU A 19 -2.25 -10.05 6.39
C LEU A 19 -2.13 -10.85 5.10
N GLU A 20 -2.72 -12.04 5.03
CA GLU A 20 -2.71 -12.89 3.82
C GLU A 20 -3.32 -12.18 2.61
N ILE A 21 -4.42 -11.45 2.80
CA ILE A 21 -5.03 -10.62 1.75
C ILE A 21 -4.07 -9.50 1.30
N SER A 22 -3.36 -8.87 2.23
CA SER A 22 -2.38 -7.82 1.93
C SER A 22 -1.20 -8.38 1.10
N LEU A 23 -0.71 -9.56 1.44
CA LEU A 23 0.36 -10.26 0.73
C LEU A 23 -0.02 -10.62 -0.70
N ARG A 24 -1.20 -11.26 -0.88
CA ARG A 24 -1.71 -11.59 -2.22
C ARG A 24 -1.87 -10.36 -3.10
N ARG A 25 -2.31 -9.24 -2.53
CA ARG A 25 -2.42 -7.95 -3.24
C ARG A 25 -1.07 -7.37 -3.64
N ALA A 26 0.01 -7.69 -2.93
CA ALA A 26 1.36 -7.35 -3.33
C ALA A 26 1.93 -8.30 -4.40
N GLY A 27 1.18 -9.33 -4.80
CA GLY A 27 1.55 -10.26 -5.86
C GLY A 27 2.18 -11.57 -5.38
N THR A 28 2.05 -11.91 -4.09
CA THR A 28 2.48 -13.24 -3.60
C THR A 28 1.50 -14.33 -4.00
N SER A 29 1.98 -15.57 -4.14
CA SER A 29 1.10 -16.74 -4.26
C SER A 29 0.29 -16.96 -2.98
N GLU A 30 -0.80 -17.73 -3.08
CA GLU A 30 -1.62 -18.08 -1.92
C GLU A 30 -0.84 -18.94 -0.90
N SER A 31 -0.03 -19.89 -1.36
CA SER A 31 0.80 -20.72 -0.48
C SER A 31 1.79 -19.88 0.33
N MET A 32 2.48 -18.94 -0.34
CA MET A 32 3.42 -18.03 0.31
C MET A 32 2.71 -17.09 1.29
N ALA A 33 1.54 -16.55 0.91
CA ALA A 33 0.76 -15.69 1.79
C ALA A 33 0.39 -16.40 3.10
N ARG A 34 -0.05 -17.67 3.01
CA ARG A 34 -0.38 -18.50 4.18
C ARG A 34 0.85 -18.80 5.03
N GLU A 35 1.98 -19.18 4.42
CA GLU A 35 3.21 -19.49 5.16
C GLU A 35 3.73 -18.28 5.93
N VAL A 36 3.85 -17.12 5.28
CA VAL A 36 4.26 -15.87 5.94
C VAL A 36 3.23 -15.48 7.01
N GLY A 37 1.94 -15.64 6.72
CA GLY A 37 0.86 -15.41 7.68
C GLY A 37 1.01 -16.22 8.97
N SER A 38 1.31 -17.51 8.86
CA SER A 38 1.55 -18.41 9.99
C SER A 38 2.81 -18.04 10.79
N LYS A 39 3.92 -17.68 10.12
CA LYS A 39 5.15 -17.24 10.82
C LYS A 39 4.91 -15.96 11.62
N ILE A 40 4.21 -14.99 11.04
CA ILE A 40 3.90 -13.74 11.73
C ILE A 40 2.90 -13.95 12.87
N GLU A 41 1.92 -14.83 12.70
CA GLU A 41 1.00 -15.22 13.78
C GLU A 41 1.76 -15.80 14.98
N GLN A 42 2.74 -16.66 14.73
CA GLN A 42 3.61 -17.21 15.78
C GLN A 42 4.39 -16.09 16.49
N VAL A 43 5.11 -15.24 15.75
CA VAL A 43 5.85 -14.09 16.32
C VAL A 43 4.93 -13.21 17.17
N VAL A 44 3.74 -12.93 16.68
CA VAL A 44 2.75 -12.10 17.37
C VAL A 44 2.22 -12.78 18.64
N SER A 45 2.13 -14.12 18.67
CA SER A 45 1.70 -14.89 19.84
C SER A 45 2.77 -14.98 20.94
N GLU A 46 4.05 -14.86 20.58
CA GLU A 46 5.19 -14.92 21.50
C GLU A 46 5.50 -13.56 22.15
N VAL A 47 4.94 -12.47 21.61
CA VAL A 47 5.17 -11.12 22.13
C VAL A 47 4.40 -10.90 23.43
N ASP A 48 5.10 -10.38 24.44
CA ASP A 48 4.52 -10.00 25.72
C ASP A 48 3.27 -9.10 25.52
N PRO A 49 2.09 -9.51 26.04
CA PRO A 49 0.87 -8.73 25.96
C PRO A 49 1.01 -7.27 26.44
N GLY A 50 1.93 -7.00 27.37
CA GLY A 50 2.16 -5.66 27.93
C GLY A 50 2.90 -4.69 27.00
N ARG A 51 3.61 -5.20 25.98
CA ARG A 51 4.40 -4.37 25.06
C ARG A 51 3.65 -4.05 23.76
N GLY A 52 2.79 -4.97 23.32
CA GLY A 52 2.05 -4.88 22.05
C GLY A 52 2.98 -4.86 20.82
N LEU A 53 2.44 -5.23 19.65
CA LEU A 53 3.19 -5.11 18.39
C LEU A 53 2.63 -3.94 17.59
N THR A 54 3.46 -3.02 17.11
CA THR A 54 2.94 -1.94 16.27
C THR A 54 2.72 -2.44 14.83
N THR A 55 1.83 -1.77 14.10
CA THR A 55 1.69 -2.02 12.65
C THR A 55 3.00 -1.81 11.86
N LYS A 56 3.94 -1.01 12.38
CA LYS A 56 5.26 -0.82 11.78
C LYS A 56 6.12 -2.06 11.99
N ASP A 57 6.18 -2.58 13.21
CA ASP A 57 6.94 -3.80 13.54
C ASP A 57 6.41 -5.00 12.76
N LEU A 58 5.08 -5.12 12.66
CA LEU A 58 4.44 -6.17 11.88
C LEU A 58 4.85 -6.08 10.40
N ARG A 59 4.86 -4.88 9.82
CA ARG A 59 5.30 -4.69 8.43
C ARG A 59 6.78 -5.05 8.26
N SER A 60 7.64 -4.68 9.20
CA SER A 60 9.06 -5.04 9.16
C SER A 60 9.27 -6.56 9.24
N GLY A 61 8.57 -7.25 10.14
CA GLY A 61 8.60 -8.71 10.24
C GLY A 61 8.15 -9.38 8.95
N VAL A 62 7.04 -8.92 8.37
CA VAL A 62 6.53 -9.44 7.08
C VAL A 62 7.55 -9.25 5.95
N VAL A 63 8.19 -8.08 5.87
CA VAL A 63 9.22 -7.84 4.85
C VAL A 63 10.43 -8.75 5.07
N SER A 64 10.83 -9.00 6.32
CA SER A 64 11.92 -9.92 6.65
C SER A 64 11.61 -11.35 6.20
N GLU A 65 10.40 -11.84 6.51
CA GLU A 65 9.95 -13.16 6.08
C GLU A 65 9.81 -13.27 4.56
N LEU A 66 9.32 -12.23 3.90
CA LEU A 66 9.28 -12.22 2.44
C LEU A 66 10.68 -12.21 1.83
N LYS A 67 11.64 -11.48 2.40
CA LYS A 67 13.01 -11.42 1.86
C LYS A 67 13.70 -12.78 1.85
N SER A 68 13.43 -13.63 2.83
CA SER A 68 14.02 -14.98 2.89
C SER A 68 13.40 -15.95 1.87
N MET A 69 12.19 -15.66 1.38
CA MET A 69 11.44 -16.52 0.47
C MET A 69 11.44 -16.02 -0.98
N ASP A 70 11.20 -14.73 -1.18
CA ASP A 70 11.15 -14.04 -2.47
C ASP A 70 11.45 -12.54 -2.26
N ALA A 71 12.69 -12.15 -2.54
CA ALA A 71 13.14 -10.77 -2.42
C ALA A 71 12.33 -9.79 -3.29
N SER A 72 11.84 -10.24 -4.46
CA SER A 72 11.02 -9.41 -5.35
C SER A 72 9.63 -9.16 -4.77
N ALA A 73 9.04 -10.15 -4.10
CA ALA A 73 7.79 -9.99 -3.38
C ALA A 73 7.95 -9.06 -2.17
N ALA A 74 9.06 -9.17 -1.45
CA ALA A 74 9.36 -8.27 -0.35
C ALA A 74 9.46 -6.81 -0.81
N GLU A 75 10.17 -6.56 -1.91
CA GLU A 75 10.29 -5.24 -2.50
C GLU A 75 8.93 -4.70 -2.95
N ARG A 76 8.13 -5.50 -3.68
CA ARG A 76 6.77 -5.12 -4.07
C ARG A 76 5.89 -4.81 -2.87
N TYR A 77 5.94 -5.62 -1.81
CA TYR A 77 5.16 -5.41 -0.59
C TYR A 77 5.58 -4.14 0.15
N GLN A 78 6.89 -3.90 0.24
CA GLN A 78 7.48 -2.72 0.89
C GLN A 78 7.13 -1.43 0.15
N ASN A 79 7.18 -1.45 -1.19
CA ASN A 79 6.95 -0.30 -2.05
C ASN A 79 5.49 -0.11 -2.49
N THR A 80 4.57 -1.01 -2.10
CA THR A 80 3.14 -0.81 -2.39
C THR A 80 2.55 0.19 -1.41
N HIS A 81 2.23 1.37 -1.92
CA HIS A 81 1.45 2.39 -1.22
C HIS A 81 0.00 2.36 -1.69
N ARG A 82 -0.90 2.87 -0.84
CA ARG A 82 -2.31 3.01 -1.18
C ARG A 82 -2.77 4.44 -1.00
N LEU A 83 -3.17 5.04 -2.12
CA LEU A 83 -3.69 6.41 -2.22
C LEU A 83 -5.16 6.37 -2.61
N THR A 84 -5.94 7.29 -2.08
CA THR A 84 -7.35 7.45 -2.46
C THR A 84 -7.42 8.25 -3.76
N ALA A 85 -8.00 7.69 -4.81
CA ALA A 85 -8.19 8.37 -6.06
C ALA A 85 -9.29 9.42 -5.96
N LYS A 86 -9.05 10.60 -6.53
CA LYS A 86 -10.04 11.67 -6.70
C LYS A 86 -10.09 12.05 -8.17
N ALA A 87 -11.29 12.17 -8.71
CA ALA A 87 -11.46 12.69 -10.07
C ALA A 87 -11.18 14.20 -10.08
N SER A 88 -10.46 14.67 -11.09
CA SER A 88 -10.23 16.09 -11.34
C SER A 88 -10.12 16.34 -12.84
N ASP A 89 -11.02 17.15 -13.39
CA ASP A 89 -10.97 17.55 -14.81
C ASP A 89 -9.88 18.60 -15.10
N LYS A 90 -9.18 19.06 -14.06
CA LYS A 90 -8.05 20.00 -14.17
C LYS A 90 -6.71 19.30 -14.37
N VAL A 91 -6.68 17.97 -14.28
CA VAL A 91 -5.46 17.15 -14.44
C VAL A 91 -5.49 16.53 -15.82
N GLU A 92 -4.35 16.52 -16.52
CA GLU A 92 -4.24 15.88 -17.83
C GLU A 92 -4.38 14.35 -17.74
N SER A 93 -4.80 13.71 -18.83
CA SER A 93 -5.16 12.28 -18.84
C SER A 93 -4.02 11.31 -18.50
N HIS A 94 -2.77 11.73 -18.72
CA HIS A 94 -1.56 10.95 -18.47
C HIS A 94 -0.78 11.43 -17.24
N VAL A 95 -1.33 12.39 -16.50
CA VAL A 95 -0.71 13.00 -15.31
C VAL A 95 -1.52 12.65 -14.07
N CYS A 96 -0.85 12.59 -12.94
CA CYS A 96 -1.47 12.55 -11.63
C CYS A 96 -0.91 13.64 -10.74
N GLN A 97 -1.77 14.20 -9.89
CA GLN A 97 -1.36 15.22 -8.94
C GLN A 97 -1.32 14.64 -7.52
N LEU A 98 -0.19 14.84 -6.85
CA LEU A 98 0.07 14.38 -5.49
C LEU A 98 0.40 15.56 -4.57
N HIS A 99 -0.02 15.44 -3.31
CA HIS A 99 0.42 16.36 -2.27
C HIS A 99 1.95 16.28 -2.08
N PRO A 100 2.67 17.40 -1.85
CA PRO A 100 4.13 17.40 -1.67
C PRO A 100 4.63 16.43 -0.59
N GLY A 101 3.87 16.33 0.51
CA GLY A 101 4.15 15.37 1.59
C GLY A 101 3.99 13.91 1.18
N THR A 102 3.04 13.61 0.28
CA THR A 102 2.87 12.27 -0.30
C THR A 102 4.05 11.95 -1.22
N MET A 103 4.44 12.88 -2.11
CA MET A 103 5.60 12.70 -3.00
C MET A 103 6.88 12.43 -2.22
N ARG A 104 7.17 13.22 -1.17
CA ARG A 104 8.32 12.98 -0.28
C ARG A 104 8.27 11.59 0.37
N SER A 105 7.09 11.15 0.82
CA SER A 105 6.92 9.81 1.42
C SER A 105 7.10 8.66 0.44
N LEU A 106 6.97 8.94 -0.85
CA LEU A 106 7.14 7.99 -1.95
C LEU A 106 8.51 8.14 -2.65
N GLU A 107 9.33 9.11 -2.21
CA GLU A 107 10.61 9.47 -2.84
C GLU A 107 10.45 9.85 -4.33
N LEU A 108 9.35 10.51 -4.68
CA LEU A 108 9.04 10.94 -6.05
C LEU A 108 9.43 12.40 -6.30
N SER A 109 9.88 12.69 -7.50
CA SER A 109 10.07 14.05 -8.03
C SER A 109 8.99 14.36 -9.08
N PRO A 110 8.66 15.64 -9.32
CA PRO A 110 7.81 16.02 -10.45
C PRO A 110 8.39 15.48 -11.78
N GLY A 111 7.54 14.98 -12.66
CA GLY A 111 7.93 14.31 -13.90
C GLY A 111 8.27 12.81 -13.75
N ALA A 112 8.30 12.28 -12.53
CA ALA A 112 8.53 10.84 -12.33
C ALA A 112 7.34 10.02 -12.86
N SER A 113 7.63 8.84 -13.41
CA SER A 113 6.60 7.85 -13.74
C SER A 113 6.12 7.12 -12.50
N LEU A 114 4.81 6.89 -12.43
CA LEU A 114 4.16 6.20 -11.33
C LEU A 114 3.18 5.16 -11.86
N ARG A 115 3.33 3.91 -11.43
CA ARG A 115 2.42 2.84 -11.80
C ARG A 115 1.26 2.77 -10.82
N LEU A 116 0.05 2.92 -11.37
CA LEU A 116 -1.22 2.77 -10.67
C LEU A 116 -1.82 1.41 -10.97
N GLU A 117 -2.36 0.75 -9.96
CA GLU A 117 -3.00 -0.56 -10.10
C GLU A 117 -4.32 -0.64 -9.35
N HIS A 118 -5.34 -1.20 -10.00
CA HIS A 118 -6.64 -1.52 -9.41
C HIS A 118 -7.27 -2.71 -10.14
N ALA A 119 -7.77 -3.71 -9.38
CA ALA A 119 -8.46 -4.89 -9.90
C ALA A 119 -7.75 -5.62 -11.08
N GLY A 120 -6.41 -5.66 -11.05
CA GLY A 120 -5.61 -6.30 -12.10
C GLY A 120 -5.36 -5.43 -13.34
N LYS A 121 -5.97 -4.25 -13.42
CA LYS A 121 -5.65 -3.20 -14.40
C LYS A 121 -4.50 -2.36 -13.89
N SER A 122 -3.67 -1.88 -14.81
CA SER A 122 -2.57 -0.98 -14.48
C SER A 122 -2.39 0.11 -15.52
N GLN A 123 -2.02 1.30 -15.06
CA GLN A 123 -1.71 2.45 -15.90
C GLN A 123 -0.48 3.16 -15.32
N THR A 124 0.42 3.61 -16.21
CA THR A 124 1.53 4.48 -15.83
C THR A 124 1.15 5.92 -16.11
N VAL A 125 1.41 6.80 -15.16
CA VAL A 125 1.14 8.25 -15.25
C VAL A 125 2.38 9.03 -14.82
N GLU A 126 2.49 10.26 -15.27
CA GLU A 126 3.49 11.22 -14.79
C GLU A 126 3.02 11.88 -13.50
N VAL A 127 3.95 12.20 -12.60
CA VAL A 127 3.64 12.81 -11.31
C VAL A 127 3.85 14.32 -11.35
N GLU A 128 2.83 15.06 -10.94
CA GLU A 128 2.91 16.49 -10.64
C GLU A 128 2.67 16.76 -9.15
N GLU A 129 3.31 17.82 -8.67
CA GLU A 129 3.05 18.33 -7.33
C GLU A 129 1.81 19.23 -7.33
N SER A 130 0.92 19.01 -6.36
CA SER A 130 -0.26 19.86 -6.16
C SER A 130 -0.60 19.98 -4.68
N SER A 131 -0.54 21.21 -4.16
CA SER A 131 -0.99 21.52 -2.80
C SER A 131 -2.51 21.40 -2.62
N SER A 132 -3.27 21.34 -3.72
CA SER A 132 -4.72 21.11 -3.70
C SER A 132 -5.11 19.66 -3.47
N ALA A 133 -4.18 18.71 -3.69
CA ALA A 133 -4.41 17.30 -3.37
C ALA A 133 -4.27 17.07 -1.86
N GLY A 134 -5.17 16.29 -1.28
CA GLY A 134 -5.05 15.88 0.12
C GLY A 134 -3.86 14.95 0.37
N GLN A 135 -3.40 14.88 1.63
CA GLN A 135 -2.42 13.87 2.00
C GLN A 135 -2.99 12.47 1.77
N ARG A 136 -2.19 11.60 1.15
CA ARG A 136 -2.57 10.24 0.74
C ARG A 136 -3.70 10.19 -0.31
N GLU A 137 -3.96 11.28 -1.00
CA GLU A 137 -4.85 11.32 -2.16
C GLU A 137 -4.03 11.43 -3.45
N ILE A 138 -4.63 10.99 -4.55
CA ILE A 138 -4.11 11.12 -5.90
C ILE A 138 -5.22 11.67 -6.78
N HIS A 139 -4.99 12.84 -7.37
CA HIS A 139 -5.92 13.45 -8.29
C HIS A 139 -5.61 12.94 -9.70
N LEU A 140 -6.63 12.41 -10.36
CA LEU A 140 -6.53 11.80 -11.68
C LEU A 140 -7.64 12.34 -12.59
N HIS A 141 -7.33 12.42 -13.88
CA HIS A 141 -8.35 12.66 -14.88
C HIS A 141 -9.37 11.52 -14.90
N ASN A 142 -10.61 11.83 -15.31
CA ASN A 142 -11.69 10.83 -15.42
C ASN A 142 -11.35 9.70 -16.40
N GLU A 143 -10.55 9.97 -17.42
CA GLU A 143 -10.10 8.96 -18.40
C GLU A 143 -9.19 7.90 -17.76
N ALA A 144 -8.21 8.32 -16.93
CA ALA A 144 -7.33 7.39 -16.22
C ALA A 144 -8.11 6.50 -15.24
N LEU A 145 -9.10 7.07 -14.55
CA LEU A 145 -10.00 6.30 -13.68
C LEU A 145 -10.80 5.24 -14.47
N ARG A 146 -11.28 5.59 -15.66
CA ARG A 146 -11.98 4.64 -16.54
C ARG A 146 -11.05 3.53 -17.04
N ALA A 147 -9.81 3.86 -17.42
CA ALA A 147 -8.82 2.88 -17.85
C ALA A 147 -8.45 1.88 -16.73
N LEU A 148 -8.47 2.34 -15.48
CA LEU A 148 -8.30 1.52 -14.27
C LEU A 148 -9.60 0.83 -13.80
N GLU A 149 -10.70 1.03 -14.52
CA GLU A 149 -12.04 0.53 -14.18
C GLU A 149 -12.41 0.83 -12.71
N THR A 150 -12.10 2.04 -12.26
CA THR A 150 -12.22 2.42 -10.86
C THR A 150 -13.06 3.68 -10.67
N PRO A 151 -14.07 3.68 -9.79
CA PRO A 151 -14.80 4.90 -9.48
C PRO A 151 -13.95 5.83 -8.60
N PRO A 152 -14.26 7.14 -8.58
CA PRO A 152 -13.64 8.08 -7.65
C PRO A 152 -13.79 7.62 -6.19
N ASN A 153 -12.86 8.03 -5.34
CA ASN A 153 -12.74 7.64 -3.92
C ASN A 153 -12.32 6.19 -3.68
N THR A 154 -11.87 5.47 -4.72
CA THR A 154 -11.30 4.13 -4.57
C THR A 154 -9.83 4.19 -4.20
N ARG A 155 -9.34 3.20 -3.44
CA ARG A 155 -7.92 3.09 -3.11
C ARG A 155 -7.15 2.37 -4.20
N LEU A 156 -6.23 3.07 -4.83
CA LEU A 156 -5.31 2.51 -5.83
C LEU A 156 -4.04 2.01 -5.15
N ALA A 157 -3.51 0.90 -5.64
CA ALA A 157 -2.13 0.53 -5.34
C ALA A 157 -1.21 1.40 -6.21
N VAL A 158 -0.16 1.92 -5.59
CA VAL A 158 0.77 2.86 -6.19
C VAL A 158 2.17 2.29 -6.02
N ARG A 159 2.91 2.22 -7.12
CA ARG A 159 4.27 1.67 -7.20
C ARG A 159 5.14 2.57 -8.05
N LYS A 160 6.37 2.83 -7.58
CA LYS A 160 7.44 3.45 -8.37
C LYS A 160 8.01 2.47 -9.37
#